data_AF-A0A846UQP6-F1
#
_entry.id   AF-A0A846UQP6-F1
#
_cell.length_a   1.000
_cell.length_b   1.000
_cell.length_c   1.000
_cell.angle_alpha   90.00
_cell.angle_beta   90.00
_cell.angle_gamma   90.00
#
_symmetry.space_group_name_H-M   'P 1'
#
loop_
_entity.id
_entity.type
_entity.pdbx_description
1 polymer ?
#
loop_
_entity_poly.entity_id
_entity_poly.type
_entity_poly.pdbx_seq_one_letter_code
_entity_poly.pdbx_strand_id
1 'polypeptide(L)'
;MVDKAGRKSEIAFQKMKKMKELKRDAEVALIGNQTFNAGATGTARQTRGLAGWITQGSVGAGTGAFPIPSSNTAPVAGTARALTESLVKSAMQTAYTAGGSPGVLLVRPSDKVIVSTFSGNATRFEQSDSNELNAAFDFYVTDFGRLNVVPDRFFGSENSAYLLDLDHVTFKTLRNVEAKPLAKTGDAEKMLLTWEYGLQMDNKDAHAVIRDLT
;
A
#
# COMPACT_ATOMS: atom_id res chain seq x y z
N MET A 1 28.68 37.45 -16.47
CA MET A 1 27.40 36.92 -15.97
C MET A 1 27.55 35.42 -15.84
N VAL A 2 27.23 34.85 -14.67
CA VAL A 2 27.31 33.40 -14.46
C VAL A 2 25.95 32.82 -14.77
N ASP A 3 25.80 32.18 -15.93
CA ASP A 3 24.50 31.65 -16.36
C ASP A 3 24.11 30.37 -15.58
N LYS A 4 25.10 29.64 -15.03
CA LYS A 4 24.89 28.43 -14.23
C LYS A 4 26.00 28.25 -13.19
N ALA A 5 25.64 28.03 -11.94
CA ALA A 5 26.56 27.61 -10.87
C ALA A 5 26.10 26.27 -10.29
N GLY A 6 27.00 25.28 -10.22
CA GLY A 6 26.76 23.99 -9.55
C GLY A 6 25.89 22.96 -10.27
N ARG A 7 24.86 23.35 -11.04
CA ARG A 7 23.93 22.39 -11.72
C ARG A 7 23.56 22.81 -13.14
N LYS A 8 23.34 21.83 -14.03
CA LYS A 8 22.96 22.04 -15.43
C LYS A 8 21.55 22.64 -15.61
N SER A 9 20.61 22.32 -14.72
CA SER A 9 19.28 22.95 -14.62
C SER A 9 18.67 22.66 -13.24
N GLU A 10 18.45 23.71 -12.44
CA GLU A 10 17.82 23.57 -11.12
C GLU A 10 16.33 23.22 -11.23
N ILE A 11 15.63 23.76 -12.23
CA ILE A 11 14.21 23.49 -12.47
C ILE A 11 13.98 22.01 -12.80
N ALA A 12 14.84 21.41 -13.63
CA ALA A 12 14.73 19.99 -13.95
C ALA A 12 14.94 19.12 -12.70
N PHE A 13 15.91 19.47 -11.85
CA PHE A 13 16.15 18.76 -10.59
C PHE A 13 14.95 18.86 -9.65
N GLN A 14 14.42 20.06 -9.43
CA GLN A 14 13.26 20.27 -8.56
C GLN A 14 12.00 19.57 -9.09
N LYS A 15 11.78 19.60 -10.41
CA LYS A 15 10.69 18.85 -11.06
C LYS A 15 10.80 17.36 -10.78
N MET A 16 11.98 16.77 -10.97
CA MET A 16 12.19 15.34 -10.72
C MET A 16 12.04 15.00 -9.23
N LYS A 17 12.54 15.84 -8.33
CA LYS A 17 12.37 15.67 -6.89
C LYS A 17 10.90 15.67 -6.50
N LYS A 18 10.13 16.67 -6.96
CA LYS A 18 8.69 16.78 -6.69
C LYS A 18 7.87 15.67 -7.34
N MET A 19 8.25 15.18 -8.51
CA MET A 19 7.61 14.01 -9.11
C MET A 19 7.82 12.73 -8.28
N LYS A 20 9.02 12.52 -7.73
CA LYS A 20 9.30 11.37 -6.84
C LYS A 20 8.52 11.48 -5.53
N GLU A 21 8.46 12.68 -4.95
CA GLU A 21 7.64 12.95 -3.76
C GLU A 21 6.15 12.68 -4.04
N LEU A 22 5.63 13.14 -5.18
CA LEU A 22 4.23 12.95 -5.56
C LEU A 22 3.86 11.46 -5.76
N LYS A 23 4.75 10.67 -6.36
CA LYS A 23 4.53 9.22 -6.52
C LYS A 23 4.48 8.49 -5.17
N ARG A 24 5.35 8.88 -4.24
CA ARG A 24 5.36 8.36 -2.88
C ARG A 24 4.11 8.76 -2.10
N ASP A 25 3.68 10.00 -2.24
CA ASP A 25 2.45 10.49 -1.61
C ASP A 25 1.23 9.69 -2.08
N ALA A 26 1.17 9.34 -3.37
CA ALA A 26 0.11 8.47 -3.88
C ALA A 26 0.17 7.04 -3.36
N GLU A 27 1.36 6.45 -3.18
CA GLU A 27 1.50 5.15 -2.54
C GLU A 27 0.94 5.16 -1.12
N VAL A 28 1.35 6.13 -0.30
CA VAL A 28 0.84 6.32 1.07
C VAL A 28 -0.68 6.50 1.07
N ALA A 29 -1.20 7.34 0.17
CA ALA A 29 -2.63 7.61 0.04
C ALA A 29 -3.43 6.37 -0.37
N LEU A 30 -2.97 5.61 -1.37
CA LEU A 30 -3.66 4.42 -1.89
C LEU A 30 -3.62 3.25 -0.92
N ILE A 31 -2.66 3.22 0.00
CA ILE A 31 -2.62 2.21 1.06
C ILE A 31 -3.48 2.67 2.24
N GLY A 32 -3.23 3.88 2.76
CA GLY A 32 -3.71 4.30 4.08
C GLY A 32 -4.99 5.12 4.13
N ASN A 33 -5.50 5.65 3.02
CA ASN A 33 -6.72 6.46 3.07
C ASN A 33 -7.94 5.59 3.38
N GLN A 34 -8.47 5.73 4.59
CA GLN A 34 -9.61 4.94 5.09
C GLN A 34 -10.96 5.34 4.47
N THR A 35 -11.07 6.57 3.97
CA THR A 35 -12.30 7.11 3.38
C THR A 35 -11.97 7.97 2.16
N PHE A 36 -12.95 8.17 1.28
CA PHE A 36 -12.82 9.20 0.23
C PHE A 36 -13.35 10.53 0.75
N ASN A 37 -12.89 11.62 0.12
CA ASN A 37 -13.41 12.96 0.34
C ASN A 37 -13.65 13.63 -1.03
N ALA A 38 -14.89 14.05 -1.30
CA ALA A 38 -15.25 14.75 -2.53
C ALA A 38 -14.64 16.16 -2.64
N GLY A 39 -14.04 16.66 -1.55
CA GLY A 39 -13.48 17.98 -1.41
C GLY A 39 -14.57 19.02 -1.14
N ALA A 40 -14.17 20.09 -0.45
CA ALA A 40 -15.00 21.25 -0.18
C ALA A 40 -14.11 22.51 -0.13
N THR A 41 -14.71 23.68 0.08
CA THR A 41 -13.93 24.90 0.33
C THR A 41 -13.02 24.69 1.54
N GLY A 42 -11.70 24.74 1.32
CA GLY A 42 -10.70 24.50 2.37
C GLY A 42 -10.45 23.02 2.70
N THR A 43 -11.10 22.07 2.02
CA THR A 43 -10.87 20.62 2.22
C THR A 43 -10.46 19.98 0.90
N ALA A 44 -9.25 19.41 0.87
CA ALA A 44 -8.72 18.74 -0.31
C ALA A 44 -9.52 17.47 -0.64
N ARG A 45 -9.57 17.14 -1.94
CA ARG A 45 -10.10 15.86 -2.41
C ARG A 45 -9.18 14.72 -1.98
N GLN A 46 -9.76 13.58 -1.67
CA GLN A 46 -9.03 12.39 -1.27
C GLN A 46 -9.67 11.15 -1.91
N THR A 47 -8.84 10.31 -2.52
CA THR A 47 -9.28 8.99 -2.99
C THR A 47 -9.17 7.97 -1.86
N ARG A 48 -10.08 7.00 -1.84
CA ARG A 48 -10.06 5.91 -0.86
C ARG A 48 -8.97 4.91 -1.23
N GLY A 49 -8.18 4.51 -0.25
CA GLY A 49 -7.15 3.48 -0.34
C GLY A 49 -7.63 2.10 0.11
N LEU A 50 -6.71 1.14 0.09
CA LEU A 50 -6.93 -0.26 0.51
C LEU A 50 -7.56 -0.34 1.91
N ALA A 51 -7.06 0.48 2.85
CA ALA A 51 -7.57 0.59 4.21
C ALA A 51 -9.08 0.81 4.30
N GLY A 52 -9.65 1.56 3.36
CA GLY A 52 -11.08 1.87 3.30
C GLY A 52 -11.90 0.92 2.45
N TRP A 53 -11.27 0.13 1.59
CA TRP A 53 -11.98 -0.77 0.66
C TRP A 53 -12.18 -2.18 1.22
N ILE A 54 -11.16 -2.74 1.86
CA ILE A 54 -11.15 -4.17 2.22
C ILE A 54 -11.96 -4.40 3.50
N THR A 55 -13.01 -5.22 3.38
CA THR A 55 -14.05 -5.41 4.41
C THR A 55 -13.97 -6.72 5.18
N GLN A 56 -12.90 -7.49 5.01
CA GLN A 56 -12.76 -8.81 5.64
C GLN A 56 -11.30 -9.14 5.98
N GLY A 57 -11.11 -10.22 6.73
CA GLY A 57 -9.82 -10.67 7.25
C GLY A 57 -9.84 -10.73 8.77
N SER A 58 -8.95 -10.00 9.43
CA SER A 58 -8.85 -9.96 10.89
C SER A 58 -8.67 -8.55 11.44
N VAL A 59 -9.40 -8.22 12.49
CA VAL A 59 -9.28 -6.97 13.27
C VAL A 59 -8.93 -7.29 14.73
N GLY A 60 -8.42 -6.30 15.45
CA GLY A 60 -8.12 -6.41 16.87
C GLY A 60 -9.37 -6.66 17.68
N ALA A 61 -9.21 -7.31 18.83
CA ALA A 61 -10.32 -7.57 19.74
C ALA A 61 -10.96 -6.25 20.24
N GLY A 62 -12.14 -6.35 20.85
CA GLY A 62 -12.88 -5.21 21.39
C GLY A 62 -13.67 -4.48 20.30
N THR A 63 -13.35 -3.22 20.06
CA THR A 63 -14.07 -2.34 19.12
C THR A 63 -13.57 -2.44 17.67
N GLY A 64 -12.63 -3.35 17.38
CA GLY A 64 -12.06 -3.51 16.05
C GLY A 64 -13.14 -3.79 15.01
N ALA A 65 -13.18 -2.99 13.94
CA ALA A 65 -14.19 -3.11 12.90
C ALA A 65 -13.63 -2.81 11.51
N PHE A 66 -14.13 -3.52 10.51
CA PHE A 66 -13.87 -3.27 9.10
C PHE A 66 -14.53 -1.97 8.63
N PRO A 67 -14.03 -1.34 7.55
CA PRO A 67 -14.71 -0.19 6.96
C PRO A 67 -16.07 -0.60 6.37
N ILE A 68 -16.93 0.38 6.14
CA ILE A 68 -18.17 0.19 5.37
C ILE A 68 -18.08 1.08 4.13
N PRO A 69 -17.63 0.54 2.97
CA PRO A 69 -17.38 1.35 1.77
C PRO A 69 -18.61 2.09 1.24
N SER A 70 -19.81 1.52 1.41
CA SER A 70 -21.08 2.08 0.93
C SER A 70 -21.50 3.34 1.69
N SER A 71 -21.22 3.42 2.99
CA SER A 71 -21.51 4.59 3.83
C SER A 71 -20.29 5.49 4.07
N ASN A 72 -19.16 5.19 3.42
CA ASN A 72 -17.88 5.87 3.63
C ASN A 72 -17.41 5.87 5.10
N THR A 73 -17.70 4.78 5.82
CA THR A 73 -17.29 4.62 7.23
C THR A 73 -15.88 4.03 7.29
N ALA A 74 -14.99 4.70 8.02
CA ALA A 74 -13.63 4.24 8.28
C ALA A 74 -13.60 2.96 9.12
N PRO A 75 -12.53 2.13 9.06
CA PRO A 75 -12.34 1.08 10.03
C PRO A 75 -12.15 1.66 11.43
N VAL A 76 -12.47 0.87 12.45
CA VAL A 76 -12.25 1.22 13.86
C VAL A 76 -11.12 0.36 14.38
N ALA A 77 -10.13 0.98 15.03
CA ALA A 77 -9.02 0.27 15.61
C ALA A 77 -9.46 -0.59 16.81
N GLY A 78 -8.98 -1.83 16.84
CA GLY A 78 -9.12 -2.73 17.97
C GLY A 78 -7.88 -2.72 18.87
N THR A 79 -7.77 -3.73 19.74
CA THR A 79 -6.55 -3.96 20.51
C THR A 79 -5.38 -4.37 19.60
N ALA A 80 -4.25 -3.70 19.73
CA ALA A 80 -3.03 -4.01 19.00
C ALA A 80 -2.51 -5.42 19.33
N ARG A 81 -2.03 -6.16 18.32
CA ARG A 81 -1.51 -7.53 18.45
C ARG A 81 -0.33 -7.79 17.52
N ALA A 82 0.46 -8.80 17.83
CA ALA A 82 1.53 -9.24 16.95
C ALA A 82 0.97 -9.95 15.71
N LEU A 83 1.65 -9.80 14.57
CA LEU A 83 1.38 -10.60 13.38
C LEU A 83 1.78 -12.05 13.65
N THR A 84 0.92 -13.01 13.31
CA THR A 84 1.20 -14.44 13.48
C THR A 84 0.84 -15.21 12.21
N GLU A 85 1.48 -16.36 12.02
CA GLU A 85 1.23 -17.25 10.87
C GLU A 85 -0.26 -17.65 10.78
N SER A 86 -0.89 -17.89 11.94
CA SER A 86 -2.31 -18.22 12.05
C SER A 86 -3.23 -17.11 11.51
N LEU A 87 -2.90 -15.84 11.79
CA LEU A 87 -3.66 -14.71 11.26
C LEU A 87 -3.58 -14.63 9.73
N VAL A 88 -2.40 -14.89 9.15
CA VAL A 88 -2.22 -14.90 7.69
C VAL A 88 -2.98 -16.05 7.04
N LYS A 89 -2.91 -17.27 7.59
CA LYS A 89 -3.69 -18.42 7.08
C LYS A 89 -5.19 -18.19 7.18
N SER A 90 -5.66 -17.64 8.30
CA SER A 90 -7.08 -17.34 8.50
C SER A 90 -7.57 -16.26 7.53
N ALA A 91 -6.79 -15.19 7.34
CA ALA A 91 -7.12 -14.14 6.38
C ALA A 91 -7.14 -14.65 4.94
N MET A 92 -6.19 -15.52 4.58
CA MET A 92 -6.15 -16.19 3.27
C MET A 92 -7.38 -17.08 3.06
N GLN A 93 -7.76 -17.88 4.07
CA GLN A 93 -8.97 -18.70 4.02
C GLN A 93 -10.22 -17.84 3.79
N THR A 94 -10.36 -16.72 4.50
CA THR A 94 -11.50 -15.80 4.32
C THR A 94 -11.59 -15.31 2.87
N ALA A 95 -10.48 -14.81 2.30
CA ALA A 95 -10.46 -14.37 0.91
C ALA A 95 -10.79 -15.50 -0.07
N TYR A 96 -10.24 -16.70 0.15
CA TYR A 96 -10.51 -17.88 -0.67
C TYR A 96 -11.99 -18.29 -0.64
N THR A 97 -12.62 -18.30 0.54
CA THR A 97 -14.05 -18.63 0.67
C THR A 97 -14.97 -17.60 0.01
N ALA A 98 -14.52 -16.35 -0.10
CA ALA A 98 -15.21 -15.29 -0.84
C ALA A 98 -14.93 -15.33 -2.36
N GLY A 99 -14.14 -16.30 -2.83
CA GLY A 99 -13.83 -16.53 -4.25
C GLY A 99 -12.61 -15.76 -4.77
N GLY A 100 -11.82 -15.13 -3.89
CA GLY A 100 -10.55 -14.48 -4.26
C GLY A 100 -9.36 -15.43 -4.24
N SER A 101 -8.28 -15.05 -4.92
CA SER A 101 -7.00 -15.76 -4.88
C SER A 101 -5.85 -14.76 -4.62
N PRO A 102 -5.68 -14.31 -3.36
CA PRO A 102 -4.61 -13.36 -3.05
C PRO A 102 -3.24 -13.95 -3.38
N GLY A 103 -2.46 -13.21 -4.18
CA GLY A 103 -1.10 -13.59 -4.59
C GLY A 103 -0.01 -12.72 -3.94
N VAL A 104 -0.40 -11.62 -3.30
CA VAL A 104 0.54 -10.66 -2.70
C VAL A 104 0.20 -10.45 -1.23
N LEU A 105 1.20 -10.57 -0.36
CA LEU A 105 1.16 -10.15 1.03
C LEU A 105 1.98 -8.86 1.16
N LEU A 106 1.31 -7.72 1.17
CA LEU A 106 1.94 -6.41 1.37
C LEU A 106 2.04 -6.15 2.88
N VAL A 107 3.27 -5.87 3.35
CA VAL A 107 3.58 -5.74 4.79
C VAL A 107 4.52 -4.57 5.06
N ARG A 108 4.50 -4.08 6.30
CA ARG A 108 5.53 -3.15 6.80
C ARG A 108 6.89 -3.85 6.91
N PRO A 109 8.01 -3.11 6.92
CA PRO A 109 9.34 -3.71 7.02
C PRO A 109 9.55 -4.49 8.33
N SER A 110 8.99 -4.03 9.45
CA SER A 110 9.02 -4.75 10.74
C SER A 110 8.26 -6.07 10.67
N ASP A 111 7.08 -6.05 10.04
CA ASP A 111 6.24 -7.22 9.89
C ASP A 111 6.89 -8.26 8.98
N LYS A 112 7.60 -7.86 7.93
CA LYS A 112 8.37 -8.79 7.06
C LYS A 112 9.39 -9.61 7.86
N VAL A 113 10.03 -9.04 8.88
CA VAL A 113 10.94 -9.77 9.78
C VAL A 113 10.18 -10.81 10.60
N ILE A 114 8.97 -10.48 11.08
CA ILE A 114 8.11 -11.42 11.80
C ILE A 114 7.66 -12.54 10.87
N VAL A 115 7.14 -12.19 9.69
CA VAL A 115 6.74 -13.19 8.70
C VAL A 115 7.95 -14.10 8.49
N SER A 116 9.20 -13.59 8.36
CA SER A 116 10.48 -14.34 8.13
C SER A 116 10.72 -15.50 9.10
N THR A 117 10.07 -15.47 10.26
CA THR A 117 10.15 -16.52 11.29
C THR A 117 9.05 -17.59 11.19
N PHE A 118 8.11 -17.45 10.26
CA PHE A 118 7.01 -18.40 10.06
C PHE A 118 7.57 -19.77 9.68
N SER A 119 6.96 -20.80 10.27
CA SER A 119 7.49 -22.17 10.27
C SER A 119 6.84 -23.06 9.21
N GLY A 120 5.95 -22.48 8.39
CA GLY A 120 5.10 -23.15 7.41
C GLY A 120 5.81 -24.31 6.69
N ASN A 121 5.43 -25.52 7.09
CA ASN A 121 5.77 -26.83 6.54
C ASN A 121 7.06 -26.87 5.70
N ALA A 122 8.18 -26.80 6.43
CA ALA A 122 9.57 -26.86 5.99
C ALA A 122 9.83 -27.67 4.71
N THR A 123 9.82 -27.01 3.56
CA THR A 123 10.78 -27.30 2.50
C THR A 123 11.28 -25.98 1.91
N ARG A 124 12.41 -25.54 2.46
CA ARG A 124 13.25 -24.46 1.93
C ARG A 124 13.86 -24.94 0.61
N PHE A 125 13.05 -25.10 -0.44
CA PHE A 125 13.57 -25.41 -1.78
C PHE A 125 14.10 -24.12 -2.39
N GLU A 126 15.22 -23.64 -1.85
CA GLU A 126 16.18 -22.95 -2.68
C GLU A 126 17.18 -24.00 -3.15
N GLN A 127 17.34 -24.07 -4.47
CA GLN A 127 18.43 -24.78 -5.09
C GLN A 127 19.72 -24.14 -4.58
N SER A 128 20.32 -24.79 -3.59
CA SER A 128 21.60 -24.43 -2.98
C SER A 128 22.70 -24.51 -4.06
N ASP A 129 22.87 -23.44 -4.82
CA ASP A 129 24.18 -23.13 -5.38
C ASP A 129 24.94 -22.28 -4.36
N SER A 130 25.81 -22.95 -3.61
CA SER A 130 26.99 -22.43 -2.89
C SER A 130 26.81 -21.21 -1.93
N ASN A 131 26.85 -21.49 -0.62
CA ASN A 131 27.34 -20.60 0.45
C ASN A 131 26.54 -19.32 0.82
N GLU A 132 25.26 -19.20 0.49
CA GLU A 132 24.42 -18.09 0.98
C GLU A 132 23.46 -18.55 2.09
N LEU A 133 23.48 -17.87 3.24
CA LEU A 133 22.53 -18.08 4.34
C LEU A 133 21.26 -17.25 4.07
N ASN A 134 20.27 -17.87 3.43
CA ASN A 134 19.00 -17.20 3.13
C ASN A 134 18.06 -17.25 4.35
N ALA A 135 18.02 -16.14 5.08
CA ALA A 135 17.27 -15.98 6.34
C ALA A 135 15.87 -15.37 6.14
N ALA A 136 15.57 -14.80 4.97
CA ALA A 136 14.27 -14.25 4.63
C ALA A 136 13.62 -15.12 3.54
N PHE A 137 12.31 -15.30 3.57
CA PHE A 137 11.59 -15.82 2.41
C PHE A 137 11.01 -14.65 1.60
N ASP A 138 10.91 -14.87 0.30
CA ASP A 138 10.16 -14.00 -0.60
C ASP A 138 8.77 -14.56 -0.91
N PHE A 139 8.59 -15.88 -0.75
CA PHE A 139 7.32 -16.55 -0.96
C PHE A 139 6.89 -17.33 0.28
N TYR A 140 5.59 -17.24 0.58
CA TYR A 140 4.93 -18.01 1.61
C TYR A 140 3.84 -18.86 0.98
N VAL A 141 3.94 -20.18 1.10
CA VAL A 141 2.96 -21.11 0.52
C VAL A 141 1.91 -21.45 1.57
N THR A 142 0.66 -21.20 1.22
CA THR A 142 -0.53 -21.52 2.02
C THR A 142 -1.28 -22.68 1.39
N ASP A 143 -2.24 -23.25 2.11
CA ASP A 143 -3.15 -24.29 1.59
C ASP A 143 -4.00 -23.80 0.40
N PHE A 144 -4.12 -22.48 0.21
CA PHE A 144 -4.96 -21.83 -0.80
C PHE A 144 -4.16 -21.20 -1.95
N GLY A 145 -2.82 -21.30 -1.93
CA GLY A 145 -1.95 -20.71 -2.95
C GLY A 145 -0.67 -20.09 -2.40
N ARG A 146 0.12 -19.52 -3.31
CA ARG A 146 1.40 -18.88 -3.01
C ARG A 146 1.21 -17.37 -2.82
N LEU A 147 1.71 -16.85 -1.71
CA LEU A 147 1.80 -15.42 -1.42
C LEU A 147 3.23 -14.92 -1.65
N ASN A 148 3.40 -13.89 -2.48
CA ASN A 148 4.62 -13.13 -2.57
C ASN A 148 4.64 -12.05 -1.48
N VAL A 149 5.63 -12.08 -0.60
CA VAL A 149 5.68 -11.19 0.57
C VAL A 149 6.48 -9.95 0.23
N VAL A 150 5.77 -8.85 -0.05
CA VAL A 150 6.34 -7.58 -0.51
C VAL A 150 6.42 -6.60 0.67
N PRO A 151 7.61 -6.25 1.15
CA PRO A 151 7.75 -5.17 2.11
C PRO A 151 7.62 -3.82 1.42
N ASP A 152 6.78 -2.94 1.94
CA ASP A 152 6.72 -1.54 1.52
C ASP A 152 7.26 -0.62 2.63
N ARG A 153 8.14 0.30 2.25
CA ARG A 153 8.77 1.28 3.13
C ARG A 153 7.84 2.45 3.49
N PHE A 154 6.92 2.77 2.59
CA PHE A 154 5.95 3.86 2.75
C PHE A 154 4.56 3.35 3.12
N PHE A 155 4.48 2.07 3.48
CA PHE A 155 3.35 1.48 4.16
C PHE A 155 3.04 2.42 5.34
N GLY A 156 1.91 3.12 5.26
CA GLY A 156 1.66 4.34 6.05
C GLY A 156 1.66 4.10 7.56
N SER A 157 1.08 5.02 8.34
CA SER A 157 0.79 4.78 9.77
C SER A 157 -0.24 3.65 10.03
N GLU A 158 -0.53 2.86 9.00
CA GLU A 158 -1.42 1.72 9.01
C GLU A 158 -0.72 0.53 9.65
N ASN A 159 -1.22 0.13 10.80
CA ASN A 159 -0.83 -1.05 11.54
C ASN A 159 -1.49 -2.30 10.92
N SER A 160 -1.20 -2.57 9.65
CA SER A 160 -1.93 -3.56 8.87
C SER A 160 -1.02 -4.42 7.99
N ALA A 161 -1.51 -5.59 7.60
CA ALA A 161 -0.95 -6.41 6.53
C ALA A 161 -2.05 -6.73 5.52
N TYR A 162 -1.78 -6.58 4.22
CA TYR A 162 -2.77 -6.74 3.16
C TYR A 162 -2.48 -7.98 2.32
N LEU A 163 -3.49 -8.84 2.16
CA LEU A 163 -3.51 -9.93 1.20
C LEU A 163 -4.30 -9.45 -0.01
N LEU A 164 -3.60 -9.26 -1.13
CA LEU A 164 -4.14 -8.65 -2.33
C LEU A 164 -4.22 -9.65 -3.48
N ASP A 165 -5.37 -9.63 -4.13
CA ASP A 165 -5.61 -10.27 -5.42
C ASP A 165 -5.54 -9.20 -6.53
N LEU A 166 -4.42 -9.16 -7.25
CA LEU A 166 -4.13 -8.10 -8.22
C LEU A 166 -5.09 -8.10 -9.43
N ASP A 167 -5.85 -9.18 -9.66
CA ASP A 167 -6.86 -9.22 -10.72
C ASP A 167 -8.13 -8.44 -10.34
N HIS A 168 -8.34 -8.17 -9.04
CA HIS A 168 -9.53 -7.48 -8.52
C HIS A 168 -9.26 -6.07 -7.98
N VAL A 169 -8.06 -5.54 -8.18
CA VAL A 169 -7.69 -4.16 -7.82
C VAL A 169 -6.86 -3.53 -8.92
N THR A 170 -7.28 -2.35 -9.38
CA THR A 170 -6.58 -1.63 -10.45
C THR A 170 -6.29 -0.19 -10.06
N PHE A 171 -5.05 0.24 -10.27
CA PHE A 171 -4.68 1.65 -10.21
C PHE A 171 -5.21 2.37 -11.46
N LYS A 172 -6.08 3.37 -11.26
CA LYS A 172 -6.66 4.17 -12.36
C LYS A 172 -6.19 5.62 -12.27
N THR A 173 -5.71 6.13 -13.39
CA THR A 173 -5.40 7.56 -13.55
C THR A 173 -6.46 8.22 -14.43
N LEU A 174 -6.98 9.37 -13.98
CA LEU A 174 -7.87 10.21 -14.78
C LEU A 174 -7.05 11.21 -15.60
N ARG A 175 -6.05 11.82 -14.96
CA ARG A 175 -5.08 12.71 -15.60
C ARG A 175 -3.69 12.32 -15.15
N ASN A 176 -2.86 11.86 -16.09
CA ASN A 176 -1.47 11.54 -15.82
C ASN A 176 -0.68 12.76 -15.34
N VAL A 177 0.49 12.51 -14.74
CA VAL A 177 1.37 13.57 -14.22
C VAL A 177 1.74 14.55 -15.32
N GLU A 178 1.22 15.78 -15.21
CA GLU A 178 1.48 16.86 -16.16
C GLU A 178 2.19 18.01 -15.46
N ALA A 179 3.18 18.60 -16.13
CA ALA A 179 3.93 19.75 -15.63
C ALA A 179 3.66 20.99 -16.49
N LYS A 180 3.08 22.03 -15.89
CA LYS A 180 2.78 23.30 -16.56
C LYS A 180 3.60 24.43 -15.95
N PRO A 181 4.20 25.33 -16.76
CA PRO A 181 4.80 26.54 -16.22
C PRO A 181 3.71 27.47 -15.66
N LEU A 182 3.97 28.06 -14.50
CA LEU A 182 3.17 29.13 -13.94
C LEU A 182 3.76 30.48 -14.34
N ALA A 183 2.93 31.54 -14.28
CA ALA A 183 3.40 32.89 -14.52
C ALA A 183 4.59 33.22 -13.61
N LYS A 184 5.61 33.87 -14.19
CA LYS A 184 6.79 34.31 -13.44
C LYS A 184 6.36 35.30 -12.36
N THR A 185 6.99 35.22 -11.20
CA THR A 185 6.80 36.18 -10.10
C THR A 185 8.15 36.81 -9.79
N GLY A 186 8.40 38.03 -10.30
CA GLY A 186 9.76 38.58 -10.35
C GLY A 186 10.69 37.66 -11.14
N ASP A 187 11.87 37.37 -10.59
CA ASP A 187 12.86 36.47 -11.21
C ASP A 187 12.61 34.98 -10.94
N ALA A 188 11.53 34.64 -10.22
CA ALA A 188 11.21 33.25 -9.89
C ALA A 188 10.41 32.54 -10.98
N GLU A 189 10.91 31.39 -11.44
CA GLU A 189 10.18 30.45 -12.30
C GLU A 189 9.52 29.35 -11.46
N LYS A 190 8.23 29.11 -11.69
CA LYS A 190 7.42 28.15 -10.94
C LYS A 190 6.79 27.13 -11.90
N MET A 191 6.76 25.87 -11.50
CA MET A 191 6.12 24.79 -12.24
C MET A 191 5.00 24.18 -11.40
N LEU A 192 3.84 23.96 -12.00
CA LEU A 192 2.72 23.23 -11.44
C LEU A 192 2.77 21.78 -11.91
N LEU A 193 2.77 20.84 -10.96
CA LEU A 193 2.62 19.40 -11.23
C LEU A 193 1.21 18.97 -10.83
N THR A 194 0.45 18.39 -11.76
CA THR A 194 -0.91 17.89 -11.49
C THR A 194 -1.00 16.40 -11.79
N TRP A 195 -1.65 15.63 -10.91
CA TRP A 195 -1.93 14.22 -11.10
C TRP A 195 -3.29 13.89 -10.48
N GLU A 196 -4.15 13.19 -11.22
CA GLU A 196 -5.45 12.74 -10.72
C GLU A 196 -5.54 11.23 -10.88
N TYR A 197 -5.78 10.55 -9.77
CA TYR A 197 -5.73 9.10 -9.67
C TYR A 197 -6.68 8.56 -8.62
N GLY A 198 -6.92 7.25 -8.66
CA GLY A 198 -7.69 6.53 -7.66
C GLY A 198 -7.48 5.03 -7.75
N LEU A 199 -8.01 4.33 -6.76
CA LEU A 199 -8.05 2.88 -6.73
C LEU A 199 -9.43 2.40 -7.20
N GLN A 200 -9.46 1.59 -8.26
CA GLN A 200 -10.65 0.84 -8.65
C GLN A 200 -10.59 -0.54 -7.97
N MET A 201 -11.63 -0.85 -7.21
CA MET A 201 -11.77 -2.13 -6.52
C MET A 201 -12.96 -2.86 -7.13
N ASP A 202 -12.69 -3.89 -7.94
CA ASP A 202 -13.75 -4.63 -8.65
C ASP A 202 -14.45 -5.63 -7.72
N ASN A 203 -13.68 -6.28 -6.84
CA ASN A 203 -14.22 -7.11 -5.75
C ASN A 203 -13.46 -6.84 -4.45
N LYS A 204 -14.10 -6.14 -3.51
CA LYS A 204 -13.52 -5.83 -2.19
C LYS A 204 -13.28 -7.06 -1.31
N ASP A 205 -14.04 -8.14 -1.56
CA ASP A 205 -13.99 -9.39 -0.80
C ASP A 205 -13.10 -10.44 -1.49
N ALA A 206 -12.41 -10.10 -2.59
CA ALA A 206 -11.32 -10.94 -3.09
C ALA A 206 -10.04 -10.79 -2.25
N HIS A 207 -9.96 -9.72 -1.47
CA HIS A 207 -8.80 -9.33 -0.66
C HIS A 207 -9.06 -9.59 0.81
N ALA A 208 -8.01 -9.65 1.62
CA ALA A 208 -8.14 -9.66 3.06
C ALA A 208 -7.12 -8.74 3.71
N VAL A 209 -7.42 -8.27 4.92
CA VAL A 209 -6.51 -7.42 5.69
C VAL A 209 -6.46 -7.87 7.13
N ILE A 210 -5.28 -7.82 7.71
CA ILE A 210 -5.03 -8.04 9.12
C ILE A 210 -4.69 -6.67 9.70
N ARG A 211 -5.61 -6.05 10.44
CA ARG A 211 -5.44 -4.74 11.06
C ARG A 211 -4.97 -4.84 12.51
N ASP A 212 -4.59 -3.71 13.09
CA ASP A 212 -4.18 -3.54 14.50
C ASP A 212 -2.92 -4.35 14.86
N LEU A 213 -1.91 -4.26 14.01
CA LEU A 213 -0.58 -4.84 14.22
C LEU A 213 0.34 -3.91 15.03
N THR A 214 1.13 -4.47 15.93
CA THR A 214 2.17 -3.72 16.67
C THR A 214 3.36 -3.39 15.78
#